data_AF-D1AHB1-F1
#
_entry.id   AF-D1AHB1-F1
#
_cell.length_a   1.000
_cell.length_b   1.000
_cell.length_c   1.000
_cell.angle_alpha   90.00
_cell.angle_beta   90.00
_cell.angle_gamma   90.00
#
_symmetry.space_group_name_H-M   'P 1'
#
loop_
_entity.id
_entity.type
_entity.pdbx_description
1 polymer ?
#
loop_
_entity_poly.entity_id
_entity_poly.type
_entity_poly.pdbx_seq_one_letter_code
_entity_poly.pdbx_strand_id
1 'polypeptide(L)'
;MEHRYKDPKELIGIEFEESGQTYKITGIGETTEEFMTLFTEKVKEEIINWNGKVLIDVGHGGTKTTSSGKKYRDYGAVNDKSKVDEFTWNHDFVMRYIIPELNASGIANKVVLRSTNITKLVTDLNKESGKDDIILSFHLNSDIKASGTETLYWHTSEKGKKLAGLIQKGLVGVLGLPDRGIKIRRKPLDNADALNQRGWTMFKDTKVPFVMLESFFITNDGDLKRGNEKKAELAKAVVSAIKEYIK
;
A
#
# COMPACT_ATOMS: atom_id res chain seq x y z
N MET A 1 -9.04 26.91 -6.01
CA MET A 1 -9.50 26.75 -4.61
C MET A 1 -8.49 27.47 -3.75
N GLU A 2 -8.81 28.70 -3.35
CA GLU A 2 -8.00 29.44 -2.38
C GLU A 2 -8.25 28.85 -0.99
N HIS A 3 -7.29 28.07 -0.48
CA HIS A 3 -7.18 27.86 0.96
C HIS A 3 -6.39 29.03 1.53
N ARG A 4 -7.09 30.13 1.83
CA ARG A 4 -6.51 31.22 2.63
C ARG A 4 -6.61 30.80 4.10
N TYR A 5 -5.48 30.43 4.68
CA TYR A 5 -5.32 30.41 6.13
C TYR A 5 -5.80 31.76 6.68
N LYS A 6 -6.72 31.73 7.65
CA LYS A 6 -7.28 32.98 8.21
C LYS A 6 -6.32 33.65 9.18
N ASP A 7 -5.44 32.85 9.79
CA ASP A 7 -4.34 33.31 10.63
C ASP A 7 -3.03 32.66 10.12
N PRO A 8 -2.00 33.45 9.75
CA PRO A 8 -0.68 32.94 9.41
C PRO A 8 -0.10 31.94 10.41
N LYS A 9 -0.45 32.05 11.70
CA LYS A 9 0.03 31.12 12.73
C LYS A 9 -0.46 29.68 12.53
N GLU A 10 -1.54 29.47 11.78
CA GLU A 10 -2.02 28.13 11.40
C GLU A 10 -1.03 27.39 10.49
N LEU A 11 -0.07 28.10 9.90
CA LEU A 11 1.00 27.51 9.10
C LEU A 11 2.10 26.88 9.96
N ILE A 12 2.23 27.28 11.23
CA ILE A 12 3.30 26.76 12.10
C ILE A 12 3.08 25.25 12.31
N GLY A 13 4.12 24.48 12.01
CA GLY A 13 4.13 23.02 12.09
C GLY A 13 3.83 22.31 10.77
N ILE A 14 3.38 23.02 9.74
CA ILE A 14 3.22 22.45 8.39
C ILE A 14 4.59 22.13 7.80
N GLU A 15 4.68 20.95 7.17
CA GLU A 15 5.85 20.53 6.41
C GLU A 15 5.62 20.75 4.92
N PHE A 16 6.66 21.23 4.22
CA PHE A 16 6.65 21.42 2.78
C PHE A 16 7.98 20.96 2.17
N GLU A 17 7.97 20.62 0.88
CA GLU A 17 9.17 20.22 0.14
C GLU A 17 9.66 21.39 -0.73
N GLU A 18 10.96 21.69 -0.64
CA GLU A 18 11.64 22.66 -1.51
C GLU A 18 13.01 22.10 -1.91
N SER A 19 13.31 22.12 -3.20
CA SER A 19 14.58 21.61 -3.76
C SER A 19 14.94 20.18 -3.33
N GLY A 20 13.92 19.32 -3.15
CA GLY A 20 14.09 17.92 -2.73
C GLY A 20 14.32 17.72 -1.23
N GLN A 21 14.14 18.77 -0.42
CA GLN A 21 14.29 18.72 1.02
C GLN A 21 12.99 19.10 1.73
N THR A 22 12.62 18.35 2.77
CA THR A 22 11.49 18.70 3.63
C THR A 22 11.89 19.72 4.68
N TYR A 23 11.07 20.77 4.80
CA TYR A 23 11.18 21.81 5.81
C TYR A 23 9.89 21.86 6.62
N LYS A 24 10.03 22.17 7.92
CA LYS A 24 8.90 22.44 8.81
C LYS A 24 8.86 23.92 9.13
N ILE A 25 7.69 24.54 8.98
CA ILE A 25 7.48 25.92 9.39
C ILE A 25 7.53 25.98 10.92
N THR A 26 8.46 26.76 11.47
CA THR A 26 8.67 26.92 12.92
C THR A 26 8.22 28.29 13.42
N GLY A 27 7.98 29.25 12.52
CA GLY A 27 7.48 30.56 12.89
C GLY A 27 7.09 31.40 11.68
N ILE A 28 6.41 32.51 11.98
CA ILE A 28 5.99 33.50 10.99
C ILE A 28 6.80 34.78 11.23
N GLY A 29 7.40 35.31 10.16
CA GLY A 29 8.13 36.58 10.15
C GLY A 29 7.26 37.74 9.69
N GLU A 30 7.83 38.62 8.87
CA GLU A 30 7.11 39.75 8.28
C GLU A 30 5.91 39.28 7.47
N THR A 31 4.79 39.99 7.60
CA THR A 31 3.57 39.75 6.84
C THR A 31 3.09 41.09 6.28
N THR A 32 2.94 41.15 4.96
CA THR A 32 2.38 42.29 4.22
C THR A 32 1.17 41.83 3.41
N GLU A 33 0.56 42.73 2.64
CA GLU A 33 -0.50 42.35 1.69
C GLU A 33 0.03 41.55 0.49
N GLU A 34 1.34 41.65 0.20
CA GLU A 34 1.97 41.03 -0.97
C GLU A 34 2.71 39.72 -0.65
N PHE A 35 3.30 39.61 0.55
CA PHE A 35 4.11 38.45 0.92
C PHE A 35 4.13 38.17 2.42
N MET A 36 4.62 36.98 2.76
CA MET A 36 4.92 36.56 4.12
C MET A 36 6.26 35.84 4.15
N THR A 37 7.05 36.09 5.20
CA THR A 37 8.30 35.37 5.45
C THR A 37 8.05 34.24 6.46
N LEU A 38 8.58 33.04 6.17
CA LEU A 38 8.45 31.87 7.02
C LEU A 38 9.80 31.54 7.65
N PHE A 39 9.81 31.29 8.97
CA PHE A 39 10.94 30.62 9.61
C PHE A 39 10.76 29.12 9.46
N THR A 40 11.81 28.45 9.01
CA THR A 40 11.74 27.03 8.67
C THR A 40 12.96 26.30 9.20
N GLU A 41 12.75 25.09 9.67
CA GLU A 41 13.83 24.17 10.00
C GLU A 41 13.84 23.01 9.01
N LYS A 42 15.05 22.62 8.61
CA LYS A 42 15.27 21.40 7.84
C LYS A 42 14.81 20.22 8.70
N VAL A 43 13.82 19.47 8.21
CA VAL A 43 13.46 18.22 8.86
C VAL A 43 14.64 17.27 8.66
N LYS A 44 15.26 16.82 9.76
CA LYS A 44 16.32 15.82 9.68
C LYS A 44 15.74 14.58 9.03
N GLU A 45 16.31 14.18 7.91
CA GLU A 45 15.99 12.88 7.32
C GLU A 45 16.30 11.80 8.35
N GLU A 46 15.29 11.02 8.69
CA GLU A 46 15.46 9.85 9.54
C GLU A 46 16.37 8.88 8.77
N ILE A 47 17.59 8.65 9.28
CA ILE A 47 18.47 7.64 8.70
C ILE A 47 17.85 6.29 9.01
N ILE A 48 17.20 5.71 8.02
CA ILE A 48 16.63 4.36 8.12
C ILE A 48 17.78 3.37 8.06
N ASN A 49 18.22 2.89 9.22
CA ASN A 49 19.22 1.84 9.32
C ASN A 49 18.55 0.45 9.31
N TRP A 50 17.83 0.16 8.23
CA TRP A 50 17.16 -1.14 8.03
C TRP A 50 17.95 -1.96 7.01
N ASN A 51 18.42 -3.14 7.43
CA ASN A 51 19.15 -4.07 6.58
C ASN A 51 18.23 -4.95 5.70
N GLY A 52 16.91 -4.80 5.83
CA GLY A 52 15.93 -5.51 5.02
C GLY A 52 15.49 -4.73 3.78
N LYS A 53 14.64 -5.37 2.97
CA LYS A 53 13.96 -4.76 1.83
C LYS A 53 12.49 -5.11 1.78
N VAL A 54 11.74 -4.30 1.03
CA VAL A 54 10.35 -4.59 0.69
C VAL A 54 10.32 -5.44 -0.57
N LEU A 55 9.89 -6.69 -0.44
CA LEU A 55 9.49 -7.50 -1.58
C LEU A 55 8.06 -7.14 -1.98
N ILE A 56 7.86 -6.81 -3.25
CA ILE A 56 6.59 -6.31 -3.75
C ILE A 56 5.98 -7.34 -4.71
N ASP A 57 4.82 -7.88 -4.35
CA ASP A 57 3.96 -8.67 -5.23
C ASP A 57 2.84 -7.79 -5.77
N VAL A 58 2.70 -7.74 -7.10
CA VAL A 58 1.54 -7.12 -7.75
C VAL A 58 0.55 -8.24 -8.01
N GLY A 59 -0.57 -8.22 -7.28
CA GLY A 59 -1.60 -9.26 -7.33
C GLY A 59 -2.03 -9.56 -8.77
N HIS A 60 -2.27 -10.84 -9.06
CA HIS A 60 -2.61 -11.34 -10.40
C HIS A 60 -1.46 -11.26 -11.41
N GLY A 61 -1.67 -10.82 -12.65
CA GLY A 61 -0.65 -10.62 -13.69
C GLY A 61 -0.07 -11.88 -14.34
N GLY A 62 -0.16 -13.03 -13.68
CA GLY A 62 0.38 -14.31 -14.14
C GLY A 62 -0.51 -15.06 -15.13
N THR A 63 0.02 -16.12 -15.71
CA THR A 63 -0.73 -17.01 -16.60
C THR A 63 -1.54 -18.04 -15.80
N LYS A 64 -2.83 -18.16 -16.10
CA LYS A 64 -3.73 -19.23 -15.66
C LYS A 64 -4.08 -20.15 -16.81
N THR A 65 -4.45 -21.39 -16.47
CA THR A 65 -4.91 -22.40 -17.42
C THR A 65 -6.33 -22.82 -17.03
N THR A 66 -7.26 -22.74 -17.97
CA THR A 66 -8.63 -23.24 -17.82
C THR A 66 -8.67 -24.78 -17.76
N SER A 67 -9.79 -25.36 -17.34
CA SER A 67 -9.99 -26.82 -17.35
C SER A 67 -9.85 -27.44 -18.75
N SER A 68 -10.05 -26.68 -19.83
CA SER A 68 -9.85 -27.13 -21.21
C SER A 68 -8.41 -26.93 -21.72
N GLY A 69 -7.48 -26.50 -20.87
CA GLY A 69 -6.07 -26.29 -21.24
C GLY A 69 -5.77 -24.93 -21.87
N LYS A 70 -6.78 -24.08 -22.14
CA LYS A 70 -6.57 -22.72 -22.66
C LYS A 70 -5.84 -21.86 -21.62
N LYS A 71 -4.73 -21.25 -22.03
CA LYS A 71 -3.97 -20.28 -21.22
C LYS A 71 -4.52 -18.87 -21.40
N TYR A 72 -4.59 -18.11 -20.31
CA TYR A 72 -4.96 -16.70 -20.30
C TYR A 72 -4.23 -15.97 -19.18
N ARG A 73 -4.14 -14.65 -19.27
CA ARG A 73 -3.54 -13.81 -18.24
C ARG A 73 -4.58 -13.43 -17.19
N ASP A 74 -4.23 -13.58 -15.92
CA ASP A 74 -5.06 -13.22 -14.78
C ASP A 74 -4.99 -11.72 -14.55
N TYR A 75 -6.07 -10.99 -14.77
CA TYR A 75 -6.14 -9.54 -14.54
C TYR A 75 -6.84 -9.17 -13.22
N GLY A 76 -7.35 -10.16 -12.49
CA GLY A 76 -8.12 -9.92 -11.27
C GLY A 76 -9.51 -9.36 -11.57
N ALA A 77 -10.09 -8.64 -10.61
CA ALA A 77 -11.39 -8.01 -10.76
C ALA A 77 -11.35 -6.84 -11.77
N VAL A 78 -12.48 -6.58 -12.43
CA VAL A 78 -12.62 -5.50 -13.43
C VAL A 78 -13.79 -4.61 -13.04
N ASN A 79 -13.58 -3.29 -13.07
CA ASN A 79 -14.67 -2.34 -12.91
C ASN A 79 -15.54 -2.30 -14.18
N ASP A 80 -16.84 -2.50 -14.04
CA ASP A 80 -17.74 -2.63 -15.19
C ASP A 80 -17.88 -1.35 -16.01
N LYS A 81 -17.72 -0.17 -15.41
CA LYS A 81 -17.92 1.11 -16.08
C LYS A 81 -16.66 1.60 -16.78
N SER A 82 -15.56 1.69 -16.03
CA SER A 82 -14.26 2.21 -16.51
C SER A 82 -13.44 1.17 -17.27
N LYS A 83 -13.77 -0.12 -17.13
CA LYS A 83 -13.02 -1.27 -17.67
C LYS A 83 -11.59 -1.41 -17.14
N VAL A 84 -11.25 -0.69 -16.07
CA VAL A 84 -9.98 -0.85 -15.37
C VAL A 84 -9.98 -2.17 -14.61
N ASP A 85 -8.92 -2.96 -14.81
CA ASP A 85 -8.67 -4.19 -14.06
C ASP A 85 -7.70 -4.00 -12.89
N GLU A 86 -7.82 -4.89 -11.91
CA GLU A 86 -7.05 -4.88 -10.66
C GLU A 86 -5.55 -4.97 -10.89
N PHE A 87 -5.09 -5.86 -11.76
CA PHE A 87 -3.66 -6.00 -12.05
C PHE A 87 -3.09 -4.71 -12.63
N THR A 88 -3.75 -4.14 -13.64
CA THR A 88 -3.31 -2.91 -14.30
C THR A 88 -3.29 -1.74 -13.33
N TRP A 89 -4.32 -1.60 -12.47
CA TRP A 89 -4.36 -0.54 -11.47
C TRP A 89 -3.23 -0.68 -10.44
N ASN A 90 -3.03 -1.87 -9.86
CA ASN A 90 -1.99 -2.10 -8.87
C ASN A 90 -0.59 -2.01 -9.47
N HIS A 91 -0.38 -2.48 -10.70
CA HIS A 91 0.89 -2.33 -11.41
C HIS A 91 1.23 -0.85 -11.62
N ASP A 92 0.27 -0.04 -12.06
CA ASP A 92 0.43 1.41 -12.20
C ASP A 92 0.77 2.07 -10.85
N PHE A 93 0.00 1.76 -9.81
CA PHE A 93 0.20 2.28 -8.46
C PHE A 93 1.59 1.92 -7.91
N VAL A 94 2.00 0.66 -8.02
CA VAL A 94 3.30 0.19 -7.55
C VAL A 94 4.45 0.86 -8.30
N MET A 95 4.40 0.85 -9.63
CA MET A 95 5.53 1.32 -10.45
C MET A 95 5.69 2.83 -10.41
N ARG A 96 4.59 3.60 -10.36
CA ARG A 96 4.63 5.07 -10.44
C ARG A 96 4.59 5.79 -9.09
N TYR A 97 4.19 5.10 -8.01
CA TYR A 97 4.03 5.75 -6.70
C TYR A 97 4.79 5.02 -5.58
N ILE A 98 4.57 3.71 -5.40
CA ILE A 98 5.22 2.97 -4.29
C ILE A 98 6.73 2.89 -4.46
N ILE A 99 7.24 2.48 -5.63
CA ILE A 99 8.68 2.35 -5.85
C ILE A 99 9.40 3.70 -5.72
N PRO A 100 8.93 4.80 -6.36
CA PRO A 100 9.52 6.11 -6.15
C PRO A 100 9.53 6.56 -4.68
N GLU A 101 8.43 6.34 -3.94
CA GLU A 101 8.34 6.74 -2.53
C GLU A 101 9.29 5.92 -1.63
N LEU A 102 9.42 4.61 -1.89
CA LEU A 102 10.40 3.76 -1.20
C LEU A 102 11.83 4.20 -1.49
N ASN A 103 12.15 4.48 -2.76
CA ASN A 103 13.48 4.94 -3.17
C ASN A 103 13.82 6.30 -2.56
N ALA A 104 12.88 7.26 -2.59
CA ALA A 104 13.03 8.58 -1.96
C ALA A 104 13.23 8.47 -0.44
N SER A 105 12.67 7.42 0.17
CA SER A 105 12.84 7.11 1.58
C SER A 105 14.11 6.30 1.91
N GLY A 106 14.95 5.97 0.91
CA GLY A 106 16.14 5.14 1.12
C GLY A 106 15.81 3.67 1.46
N ILE A 107 14.59 3.21 1.18
CA ILE A 107 14.14 1.86 1.49
C ILE A 107 14.37 0.94 0.29
N ALA A 108 15.26 -0.04 0.46
CA ALA A 108 15.51 -1.07 -0.54
C ALA A 108 14.21 -1.83 -0.87
N ASN A 109 13.99 -2.10 -2.16
CA ASN A 109 12.80 -2.80 -2.62
C ASN A 109 13.09 -3.67 -3.86
N LYS A 110 12.24 -4.67 -4.07
CA LYS A 110 12.28 -5.53 -5.26
C LYS A 110 10.90 -6.03 -5.62
N VAL A 111 10.49 -5.80 -6.87
CA VAL A 111 9.26 -6.37 -7.42
C VAL A 111 9.49 -7.84 -7.80
N VAL A 112 8.59 -8.71 -7.38
CA VAL A 112 8.54 -10.13 -7.73
C VAL A 112 7.22 -10.39 -8.43
N LEU A 113 7.25 -10.42 -9.77
CA LEU A 113 6.04 -10.61 -10.57
C LEU A 113 5.62 -12.08 -10.62
N ARG A 114 4.33 -12.32 -10.43
CA ARG A 114 3.73 -13.63 -10.62
C ARG A 114 3.79 -14.03 -12.10
N SER A 115 4.51 -15.11 -12.39
CA SER A 115 4.53 -15.71 -13.73
C SER A 115 3.36 -16.64 -13.98
N THR A 116 3.00 -17.46 -12.98
CA THR A 116 1.98 -18.52 -13.10
C THR A 116 1.14 -18.64 -11.82
N ASN A 117 1.19 -19.80 -11.15
CA ASN A 117 0.40 -20.11 -9.97
C ASN A 117 1.02 -19.56 -8.67
N ILE A 118 0.22 -19.63 -7.60
CA ILE A 118 0.59 -19.18 -6.25
C ILE A 118 1.84 -19.90 -5.73
N THR A 119 1.97 -21.21 -5.94
CA THR A 119 3.13 -21.99 -5.47
C THR A 119 4.44 -21.48 -6.05
N LYS A 120 4.45 -21.14 -7.35
CA LYS A 120 5.61 -20.56 -8.01
C LYS A 120 5.93 -19.17 -7.46
N LEU A 121 4.92 -18.31 -7.27
CA LEU A 121 5.09 -17.00 -6.66
C LEU A 121 5.71 -17.09 -5.26
N VAL A 122 5.20 -17.97 -4.40
CA VAL A 122 5.75 -18.19 -3.05
C VAL A 122 7.21 -18.66 -3.11
N THR A 123 7.54 -19.54 -4.06
CA THR A 123 8.92 -20.00 -4.27
C THR A 123 9.83 -18.84 -4.67
N ASP A 124 9.38 -17.98 -5.58
CA ASP A 124 10.14 -16.82 -6.05
C ASP A 124 10.33 -15.79 -4.93
N LEU A 125 9.26 -15.46 -4.19
CA LEU A 125 9.35 -14.57 -3.02
C LEU A 125 10.34 -15.12 -1.97
N ASN A 126 10.25 -16.42 -1.65
CA ASN A 126 11.13 -17.06 -0.68
C ASN A 126 12.59 -17.17 -1.12
N LYS A 127 12.85 -17.19 -2.43
CA LYS A 127 14.20 -17.15 -3.00
C LYS A 127 14.84 -15.78 -2.81
N GLU A 128 14.04 -14.73 -2.90
CA GLU A 128 14.49 -13.34 -2.78
C GLU A 128 14.51 -12.82 -1.34
N SER A 129 13.80 -13.48 -0.43
CA SER A 129 13.65 -13.07 0.97
C SER A 129 14.91 -13.28 1.81
N GLY A 130 15.33 -12.23 2.50
CA GLY A 130 16.28 -12.24 3.62
C GLY A 130 15.57 -12.17 4.98
N LYS A 131 16.35 -12.26 6.08
CA LYS A 131 15.82 -12.36 7.45
C LYS A 131 14.93 -11.17 7.87
N ASP A 132 15.32 -9.97 7.48
CA ASP A 132 14.69 -8.72 7.94
C ASP A 132 13.70 -8.14 6.92
N ASP A 133 13.49 -8.83 5.80
CA ASP A 133 12.60 -8.41 4.73
C ASP A 133 11.12 -8.51 5.14
N ILE A 134 10.28 -7.82 4.39
CA ILE A 134 8.83 -7.94 4.43
C ILE A 134 8.29 -8.11 3.00
N ILE A 135 7.13 -8.75 2.88
CA ILE A 135 6.41 -8.85 1.61
C ILE A 135 5.13 -8.03 1.70
N LEU A 136 4.94 -7.13 0.74
CA LEU A 136 3.68 -6.44 0.50
C LEU A 136 3.08 -6.94 -0.82
N SER A 137 1.87 -7.47 -0.74
CA SER A 137 1.09 -7.92 -1.90
C SER A 137 -0.07 -6.95 -2.14
N PHE A 138 -0.08 -6.33 -3.30
CA PHE A 138 -1.05 -5.28 -3.65
C PHE A 138 -2.23 -5.88 -4.42
N HIS A 139 -3.42 -5.75 -3.84
CA HIS A 139 -4.69 -6.27 -4.36
C HIS A 139 -5.79 -5.20 -4.25
N LEU A 140 -6.90 -5.43 -4.95
CA LEU A 140 -8.14 -4.66 -4.78
C LEU A 140 -9.32 -5.60 -4.62
N ASN A 141 -10.21 -5.22 -3.72
CA ASN A 141 -11.35 -6.02 -3.36
C ASN A 141 -12.44 -5.96 -4.45
N SER A 142 -13.36 -6.91 -4.43
CA SER A 142 -14.43 -7.00 -5.44
C SER A 142 -15.75 -7.49 -4.86
N ASP A 143 -16.73 -6.59 -4.91
CA ASP A 143 -18.16 -6.75 -4.61
C ASP A 143 -18.81 -5.39 -4.91
N ILE A 144 -19.75 -5.33 -5.85
CA ILE A 144 -20.37 -4.08 -6.31
C ILE A 144 -21.18 -3.37 -5.22
N LYS A 145 -21.62 -4.09 -4.18
CA LYS A 145 -22.40 -3.54 -3.06
C LYS A 145 -21.53 -3.15 -1.86
N ALA A 146 -20.25 -3.51 -1.88
CA ALA A 146 -19.35 -3.23 -0.79
C ALA A 146 -18.47 -2.00 -1.08
N SER A 147 -17.93 -1.45 -0.01
CA SER A 147 -16.95 -0.36 0.01
C SER A 147 -16.08 -0.56 1.25
N GLY A 148 -14.86 -0.02 1.21
CA GLY A 148 -13.99 0.03 2.38
C GLY A 148 -12.63 -0.60 2.17
N THR A 149 -11.82 -0.44 3.19
CA THR A 149 -10.40 -0.81 3.19
C THR A 149 -10.16 -1.94 4.16
N GLU A 150 -9.44 -2.97 3.74
CA GLU A 150 -8.93 -4.02 4.63
C GLU A 150 -7.48 -4.40 4.30
N THR A 151 -6.77 -4.86 5.32
CA THR A 151 -5.39 -5.32 5.19
C THR A 151 -5.26 -6.69 5.85
N LEU A 152 -4.57 -7.62 5.21
CA LEU A 152 -4.58 -9.02 5.60
C LEU A 152 -3.21 -9.51 6.03
N TYR A 153 -3.20 -10.44 6.99
CA TYR A 153 -1.97 -11.02 7.54
C TYR A 153 -2.18 -12.46 8.00
N TRP A 154 -1.09 -13.22 8.19
CA TRP A 154 -1.15 -14.56 8.74
C TRP A 154 -1.50 -14.55 10.23
N HIS A 155 -2.49 -15.34 10.67
CA HIS A 155 -3.08 -15.24 12.01
C HIS A 155 -2.13 -15.31 13.21
N THR A 156 -0.94 -15.91 13.06
CA THR A 156 0.05 -16.13 14.13
C THR A 156 1.31 -15.31 13.90
N SER A 157 1.32 -14.45 12.88
CA SER A 157 2.43 -13.55 12.61
C SER A 157 2.23 -12.25 13.37
N GLU A 158 2.85 -12.11 14.54
CA GLU A 158 2.82 -10.86 15.31
C GLU A 158 3.42 -9.68 14.52
N LYS A 159 4.52 -9.94 13.79
CA LYS A 159 5.13 -8.96 12.87
C LYS A 159 4.18 -8.56 11.74
N GLY A 160 3.51 -9.55 11.13
CA GLY A 160 2.50 -9.31 10.09
C GLY A 160 1.30 -8.52 10.63
N LYS A 161 0.85 -8.83 11.85
CA LYS A 161 -0.24 -8.11 12.53
C LYS A 161 0.13 -6.65 12.79
N LYS A 162 1.33 -6.38 13.32
CA LYS A 162 1.85 -5.01 13.53
C LYS A 162 1.85 -4.24 12.21
N LEU A 163 2.49 -4.78 11.18
CA LEU A 163 2.60 -4.14 9.87
C LEU A 163 1.23 -3.90 9.22
N ALA A 164 0.34 -4.90 9.22
CA ALA A 164 -1.00 -4.77 8.67
C ALA A 164 -1.83 -3.69 9.40
N GLY A 165 -1.69 -3.57 10.72
CA GLY A 165 -2.36 -2.52 11.50
C GLY A 165 -1.89 -1.11 11.14
N LEU A 166 -0.59 -0.92 10.98
CA LEU A 166 0.01 0.35 10.57
C LEU A 166 -0.45 0.76 9.16
N ILE A 167 -0.41 -0.19 8.23
CA ILE A 167 -0.88 0.03 6.86
C ILE A 167 -2.38 0.33 6.84
N GLN A 168 -3.20 -0.45 7.52
CA GLN A 168 -4.65 -0.24 7.61
C GLN A 168 -4.98 1.19 8.04
N LYS A 169 -4.35 1.66 9.13
CA LYS A 169 -4.53 3.01 9.65
C LYS A 169 -4.20 4.08 8.61
N GLY A 170 -3.07 3.93 7.92
CA GLY A 170 -2.63 4.87 6.87
C GLY A 170 -3.60 4.90 5.68
N LEU A 171 -3.98 3.73 5.16
CA LEU A 171 -4.89 3.61 4.03
C LEU A 171 -6.26 4.22 4.35
N VAL A 172 -6.85 3.87 5.51
CA VAL A 172 -8.15 4.41 5.95
C VAL A 172 -8.10 5.94 6.09
N GLY A 173 -7.02 6.47 6.69
CA GLY A 173 -6.86 7.91 6.86
C GLY A 173 -6.81 8.69 5.54
N VAL A 174 -6.18 8.13 4.52
CA VAL A 174 -6.07 8.75 3.19
C VAL A 174 -7.35 8.58 2.37
N LEU A 175 -7.90 7.36 2.35
CA LEU A 175 -9.05 7.02 1.52
C LEU A 175 -10.34 7.60 2.10
N GLY A 176 -10.47 7.68 3.42
CA GLY A 176 -11.72 8.07 4.07
C GLY A 176 -12.89 7.13 3.75
N LEU A 177 -12.58 5.87 3.41
CA LEU A 177 -13.55 4.80 3.13
C LEU A 177 -13.87 4.04 4.44
N PRO A 178 -14.94 3.22 4.47
CA PRO A 178 -15.25 2.39 5.64
C PRO A 178 -14.04 1.55 6.09
N ASP A 179 -13.69 1.66 7.37
CA ASP A 179 -12.64 0.85 7.98
C ASP A 179 -13.19 -0.56 8.24
N ARG A 180 -12.73 -1.54 7.47
CA ARG A 180 -13.10 -2.96 7.64
C ARG A 180 -12.13 -3.69 8.56
N GLY A 181 -11.10 -3.01 9.04
CA GLY A 181 -10.07 -3.53 9.92
C GLY A 181 -9.10 -4.50 9.25
N ILE A 182 -8.14 -4.96 10.04
CA ILE A 182 -7.23 -6.02 9.62
C ILE A 182 -7.93 -7.38 9.62
N LYS A 183 -7.69 -8.21 8.60
CA LYS A 183 -8.26 -9.56 8.49
C LYS A 183 -7.17 -10.62 8.62
N ILE A 184 -7.51 -11.71 9.31
CA ILE A 184 -6.63 -12.87 9.37
C ILE A 184 -6.77 -13.74 8.13
N ARG A 185 -5.65 -14.36 7.75
CA ARG A 185 -5.62 -15.57 6.93
C ARG A 185 -5.08 -16.72 7.77
N ARG A 186 -5.71 -17.87 7.61
CA ARG A 186 -5.36 -19.13 8.25
C ARG A 186 -5.70 -20.30 7.35
N LYS A 187 -5.25 -21.50 7.71
CA LYS A 187 -5.71 -22.72 7.05
C LYS A 187 -7.25 -22.82 7.21
N PRO A 188 -8.01 -23.12 6.14
CA PRO A 188 -9.45 -23.32 6.23
C PRO A 188 -9.80 -24.43 7.23
N LEU A 189 -10.89 -24.25 7.97
CA LEU A 189 -11.43 -25.30 8.87
C LEU A 189 -12.23 -26.34 8.07
N ASP A 190 -12.96 -25.87 7.06
CA ASP A 190 -13.81 -26.67 6.19
C ASP A 190 -13.99 -25.98 4.82
N ASN A 191 -14.83 -26.57 3.96
CA ASN A 191 -15.09 -26.06 2.62
C ASN A 191 -15.86 -24.73 2.61
N ALA A 192 -16.72 -24.47 3.60
CA ALA A 192 -17.49 -23.22 3.67
C ALA A 192 -16.57 -22.05 4.08
N ASP A 193 -15.67 -22.29 5.04
CA ASP A 193 -14.68 -21.33 5.49
C ASP A 193 -13.58 -21.08 4.44
N ALA A 194 -13.30 -22.03 3.56
CA ALA A 194 -12.28 -21.89 2.50
C ALA A 194 -12.49 -20.66 1.59
N LEU A 195 -13.74 -20.24 1.38
CA LEU A 195 -14.05 -19.04 0.60
C LEU A 195 -13.52 -17.75 1.25
N ASN A 196 -13.53 -17.70 2.58
CA ASN A 196 -13.00 -16.59 3.39
C ASN A 196 -11.49 -16.68 3.61
N GLN A 197 -10.87 -17.80 3.29
CA GLN A 197 -9.43 -18.05 3.46
C GLN A 197 -8.70 -18.17 2.11
N ARG A 198 -9.29 -17.71 1.00
CA ARG A 198 -8.64 -17.77 -0.32
C ARG A 198 -7.25 -17.15 -0.29
N GLY A 199 -6.30 -17.83 -0.92
CA GLY A 199 -4.91 -17.40 -0.98
C GLY A 199 -4.11 -17.62 0.31
N TRP A 200 -4.66 -18.26 1.36
CA TRP A 200 -3.99 -18.42 2.66
C TRP A 200 -2.60 -19.05 2.61
N THR A 201 -2.30 -19.88 1.59
CA THR A 201 -0.97 -20.49 1.43
C THR A 201 0.12 -19.46 1.18
N MET A 202 -0.18 -18.33 0.52
CA MET A 202 0.79 -17.23 0.36
C MET A 202 1.24 -16.71 1.71
N PHE A 203 0.31 -16.54 2.65
CA PHE A 203 0.57 -16.01 3.98
C PHE A 203 1.32 -17.02 4.86
N LYS A 204 1.02 -18.31 4.73
CA LYS A 204 1.65 -19.36 5.54
C LYS A 204 3.05 -19.73 5.05
N ASP A 205 3.21 -19.89 3.75
CA ASP A 205 4.36 -20.58 3.17
C ASP A 205 5.52 -19.62 2.84
N THR A 206 5.33 -18.30 3.01
CA THR A 206 6.41 -17.32 2.94
C THR A 206 7.25 -17.27 4.23
N LYS A 207 8.56 -17.07 4.09
CA LYS A 207 9.53 -17.10 5.20
C LYS A 207 9.57 -15.83 6.05
N VAL A 208 9.02 -14.74 5.53
CA VAL A 208 9.03 -13.40 6.14
C VAL A 208 7.60 -12.87 6.29
N PRO A 209 7.36 -11.81 7.08
CA PRO A 209 6.02 -11.23 7.20
C PRO A 209 5.42 -10.89 5.83
N PHE A 210 4.25 -11.45 5.54
CA PHE A 210 3.48 -11.20 4.34
C PHE A 210 2.21 -10.43 4.72
N VAL A 211 2.04 -9.25 4.13
CA VAL A 211 0.85 -8.41 4.30
C VAL A 211 0.24 -8.13 2.94
N MET A 212 -1.06 -8.33 2.83
CA MET A 212 -1.82 -8.07 1.61
C MET A 212 -2.70 -6.84 1.82
N LEU A 213 -2.59 -5.89 0.90
CA LEU A 213 -3.39 -4.67 0.91
C LEU A 213 -4.59 -4.91 -0.01
N GLU A 214 -5.79 -4.86 0.53
CA GLU A 214 -7.04 -4.82 -0.22
C GLU A 214 -7.63 -3.42 -0.06
N SER A 215 -6.99 -2.47 -0.74
CA SER A 215 -7.08 -1.04 -0.38
C SER A 215 -8.48 -0.47 -0.49
N PHE A 216 -9.24 -0.91 -1.50
CA PHE A 216 -10.62 -0.52 -1.75
C PHE A 216 -11.30 -1.52 -2.71
N PHE A 217 -12.60 -1.38 -2.95
CA PHE A 217 -13.35 -2.24 -3.88
C PHE A 217 -13.30 -1.69 -5.31
N ILE A 218 -12.54 -2.30 -6.22
CA ILE A 218 -12.41 -1.82 -7.61
C ILE A 218 -13.75 -1.79 -8.36
N THR A 219 -14.65 -2.71 -8.03
CA THR A 219 -16.00 -2.80 -8.61
C THR A 219 -16.96 -1.71 -8.11
N ASN A 220 -16.58 -0.95 -7.08
CA ASN A 220 -17.33 0.18 -6.60
C ASN A 220 -16.75 1.47 -7.22
N ASP A 221 -17.57 2.19 -7.98
CA ASP A 221 -17.13 3.39 -8.71
C ASP A 221 -16.64 4.52 -7.78
N GLY A 222 -17.21 4.64 -6.57
CA GLY A 222 -16.81 5.64 -5.58
C GLY A 222 -15.45 5.34 -4.97
N ASP A 223 -15.22 4.08 -4.61
CA ASP A 223 -13.93 3.56 -4.13
C ASP A 223 -12.85 3.72 -5.19
N LEU A 224 -13.11 3.31 -6.44
CA LEU A 224 -12.17 3.45 -7.56
C LEU A 224 -11.83 4.92 -7.84
N LYS A 225 -12.84 5.80 -7.84
CA LYS A 225 -12.62 7.25 -7.99
C LYS A 225 -11.69 7.77 -6.89
N ARG A 226 -11.97 7.42 -5.63
CA ARG A 226 -11.15 7.84 -4.48
C ARG A 226 -9.72 7.31 -4.58
N GLY A 227 -9.55 6.03 -4.94
CA GLY A 227 -8.24 5.41 -5.13
C GLY A 227 -7.42 6.11 -6.23
N ASN A 228 -8.05 6.48 -7.34
CA ASN A 228 -7.40 7.23 -8.41
C ASN A 228 -6.95 8.63 -7.98
N GLU A 229 -7.79 9.34 -7.22
CA GLU A 229 -7.51 10.69 -6.72
C GLU A 229 -6.41 10.73 -5.66
N LYS A 230 -6.15 9.60 -4.98
CA LYS A 230 -5.29 9.53 -3.79
C LYS A 230 -4.03 8.69 -3.93
N LYS A 231 -3.60 8.34 -5.15
CA LYS A 231 -2.42 7.46 -5.36
C LYS A 231 -1.15 7.97 -4.68
N ALA A 232 -0.83 9.27 -4.79
CA ALA A 232 0.37 9.81 -4.17
C ALA A 232 0.30 9.73 -2.63
N GLU A 233 -0.80 10.16 -2.04
CA GLU A 233 -1.00 10.12 -0.60
C GLU A 233 -1.07 8.68 -0.05
N LEU A 234 -1.65 7.75 -0.81
CA LEU A 234 -1.69 6.33 -0.48
C LEU A 234 -0.29 5.73 -0.42
N ALA A 235 0.57 6.03 -1.40
CA ALA A 235 1.94 5.56 -1.40
C ALA A 235 2.74 6.11 -0.22
N LYS A 236 2.61 7.42 0.06
CA LYS A 236 3.18 8.05 1.26
C LYS A 236 2.72 7.35 2.53
N ALA A 237 1.43 7.07 2.67
CA ALA A 237 0.89 6.39 3.85
C ALA A 237 1.43 4.96 4.03
N VAL A 238 1.55 4.19 2.93
CA VAL A 238 2.15 2.84 2.97
C VAL A 238 3.62 2.92 3.39
N VAL A 239 4.40 3.85 2.83
CA VAL A 239 5.81 4.00 3.17
C VAL A 239 6.02 4.52 4.59
N SER A 240 5.19 5.45 5.07
CA SER A 240 5.18 5.87 6.48
C SER A 240 4.89 4.70 7.43
N ALA A 241 3.94 3.82 7.08
CA ALA A 241 3.66 2.62 7.88
C ALA A 241 4.86 1.65 7.91
N ILE A 242 5.60 1.52 6.80
CA ILE A 242 6.84 0.73 6.75
C ILE A 242 7.91 1.36 7.63
N LYS A 243 8.10 2.69 7.56
CA LYS A 243 9.04 3.43 8.42
C LYS A 243 8.72 3.20 9.89
N GLU A 244 7.46 3.30 10.30
CA GLU A 244 7.04 3.03 11.68
C GLU A 244 7.21 1.56 12.08
N TYR A 245 7.06 0.63 11.15
CA TYR A 245 7.25 -0.79 11.41
C TYR A 245 8.72 -1.16 11.69
N ILE A 246 9.66 -0.57 10.95
CA ILE A 246 11.11 -0.87 10.99
C ILE A 246 11.90 -0.05 12.02
N LYS A 247 11.27 0.91 12.70
CA LYS A 247 11.77 1.52 13.94
C LYS A 247 11.80 0.49 15.07
#